data_AF-R6AGM0-F1
#
_entry.id   AF-R6AGM0-F1
#
_cell.length_a   1.000
_cell.length_b   1.000
_cell.length_c   1.000
_cell.angle_alpha   90.00
_cell.angle_beta   90.00
_cell.angle_gamma   90.00
#
_symmetry.space_group_name_H-M   'P 1'
#
loop_
_entity.id
_entity.type
_entity.pdbx_description
1 polymer ?
#
loop_
_entity_poly.entity_id
_entity_poly.type
_entity_poly.pdbx_seq_one_letter_code
_entity_poly.pdbx_strand_id
1 'polypeptide(L)'
;MKQELARIAALDKPTAVEKENATVIEVAAEMYLRGLSFLPIDLEKSDASQFLMVDGKLLPPFNCIPALGDAVAKEIVLARQDHPFTSKEDLKKRGKVSQSIIDTLDSMGVLKGLPEEEQKKNR
;
A
#
# COMPACT_ATOMS: atom_id res chain seq x y z
N MET A 1 16.44 -4.22 1.32
CA MET A 1 16.57 -5.35 2.27
C MET A 1 17.97 -5.45 2.87
N LYS A 2 19.01 -5.82 2.11
CA LYS A 2 20.38 -6.00 2.66
C LYS A 2 20.95 -4.75 3.35
N GLN A 3 20.75 -3.57 2.77
CA GLN A 3 21.26 -2.31 3.33
C GLN A 3 20.63 -1.97 4.68
N GLU A 4 19.33 -2.21 4.87
CA GLU A 4 18.64 -1.89 6.13
C GLU A 4 19.01 -2.89 7.24
N LEU A 5 19.14 -4.17 6.91
CA LEU A 5 19.68 -5.16 7.84
C LEU A 5 21.12 -4.81 8.27
N ALA A 6 21.97 -4.38 7.32
CA ALA A 6 23.32 -3.94 7.63
C ALA A 6 23.34 -2.69 8.52
N ARG A 7 22.42 -1.74 8.30
CA ARG A 7 22.26 -0.56 9.17
C ARG A 7 21.91 -0.96 10.59
N ILE A 8 20.89 -1.82 10.77
CA ILE A 8 20.44 -2.27 12.09
C ILE A 8 21.54 -3.06 12.80
N ALA A 9 22.27 -3.92 12.07
CA ALA A 9 23.38 -4.70 12.62
C ALA A 9 24.58 -3.84 13.05
N ALA A 10 24.75 -2.64 12.48
CA ALA A 10 25.82 -1.72 12.83
C ALA A 10 25.50 -0.85 14.07
N LEU A 11 24.29 -0.93 14.62
CA LEU A 11 23.90 -0.17 15.82
C LEU A 11 24.51 -0.83 17.07
N ASP A 12 25.17 -0.02 17.90
CA ASP A 12 25.70 -0.47 19.21
C ASP A 12 24.58 -1.00 20.13
N LYS A 13 23.40 -0.35 20.07
CA LYS A 13 22.24 -0.70 20.90
C LYS A 13 20.91 -0.52 20.17
N PRO A 14 20.50 -1.49 19.33
CA PRO A 14 19.24 -1.40 18.58
C PRO A 14 18.02 -1.45 19.52
N THR A 15 17.04 -0.61 19.19
CA THR A 15 15.73 -0.54 19.87
C THR A 15 14.88 -1.80 19.60
N ALA A 16 13.80 -1.98 20.37
CA ALA A 16 12.85 -3.07 20.13
C ALA A 16 12.25 -3.03 18.71
N VAL A 17 11.88 -1.83 18.25
CA VAL A 17 11.32 -1.60 16.90
C VAL A 17 12.33 -1.98 15.81
N GLU A 18 13.61 -1.66 15.98
CA GLU A 18 14.64 -2.03 15.00
C GLU A 18 14.86 -3.54 14.93
N LYS A 19 14.82 -4.25 16.06
CA LYS A 19 14.92 -5.71 16.09
C LYS A 19 13.72 -6.38 15.43
N GLU A 20 12.52 -5.87 15.69
CA GLU A 20 11.29 -6.34 15.06
C GLU A 20 11.34 -6.13 13.55
N ASN A 21 11.74 -4.94 13.11
CA ASN A 21 11.92 -4.64 11.68
C ASN A 21 12.94 -5.57 11.01
N ALA A 22 14.07 -5.86 11.66
CA ALA A 22 15.05 -6.81 11.13
C ALA A 22 14.43 -8.19 10.91
N THR A 23 13.67 -8.68 11.89
CA THR A 23 12.95 -9.96 11.81
C THR A 23 11.99 -9.99 10.63
N VAL A 24 11.19 -8.93 10.45
CA VAL A 24 10.25 -8.81 9.32
C VAL A 24 10.99 -8.79 7.97
N ILE A 25 12.11 -8.08 7.87
CA ILE A 25 12.91 -8.01 6.64
C ILE A 25 13.53 -9.37 6.30
N GLU A 26 13.98 -10.13 7.30
CA GLU A 26 14.52 -11.48 7.11
C GLU A 26 13.44 -12.45 6.59
N VAL A 27 12.24 -12.42 7.17
CA VAL A 27 11.11 -13.23 6.71
C VAL A 27 10.73 -12.85 5.27
N ALA A 28 10.67 -11.55 4.96
CA ALA A 28 10.39 -11.08 3.61
C ALA A 28 11.48 -11.52 2.61
N ALA A 29 12.76 -11.48 3.00
CA ALA A 29 13.86 -11.95 2.16
C ALA A 29 13.78 -13.47 1.91
N GLU A 30 13.45 -14.26 2.94
CA GLU A 30 13.24 -15.70 2.82
C GLU A 30 12.10 -16.02 1.85
N MET A 31 10.99 -15.28 1.94
CA MET A 31 9.85 -15.38 1.03
C MET A 31 10.29 -15.21 -0.44
N TYR A 32 11.09 -14.18 -0.73
CA TYR A 32 11.64 -13.98 -2.08
C TYR A 32 12.55 -15.12 -2.54
N LEU A 33 13.39 -15.66 -1.64
CA LEU A 33 14.28 -16.78 -1.95
C LEU A 33 13.53 -18.09 -2.23
N ARG A 34 12.33 -18.25 -1.66
CA ARG A 34 11.42 -19.38 -1.94
C ARG A 34 10.59 -19.21 -3.22
N GLY A 35 10.79 -18.11 -3.97
CA GLY A 35 10.08 -17.83 -5.21
C GLY A 35 8.69 -17.19 -5.01
N LEU A 36 8.35 -16.79 -3.79
CA LEU A 36 7.17 -15.96 -3.53
C LEU A 36 7.53 -14.48 -3.75
N SER A 37 6.53 -13.66 -4.07
CA SER A 37 6.76 -12.22 -4.32
C SER A 37 5.56 -11.39 -3.93
N PHE A 38 5.77 -10.11 -3.65
CA PHE A 38 4.68 -9.15 -3.49
C PHE A 38 4.25 -8.58 -4.83
N LEU A 39 2.94 -8.37 -4.98
CA LEU A 39 2.36 -7.54 -6.03
C LEU A 39 2.39 -6.06 -5.59
N PRO A 40 2.34 -5.11 -6.54
CA PRO A 40 2.04 -3.72 -6.18
C PRO A 40 0.64 -3.63 -5.56
N ILE A 41 0.43 -2.66 -4.68
CA ILE A 41 -0.90 -2.34 -4.17
C ILE A 41 -1.81 -2.02 -5.35
N ASP A 42 -3.03 -2.55 -5.32
CA ASP A 42 -4.02 -2.45 -6.38
C ASP A 42 -5.27 -1.78 -5.83
N LEU A 43 -5.68 -0.66 -6.44
CA LEU A 43 -6.79 0.16 -5.98
C LEU A 43 -8.11 -0.65 -5.90
N GLU A 44 -8.31 -1.60 -6.81
CA GLU A 44 -9.53 -2.39 -6.94
C GLU A 44 -9.49 -3.67 -6.12
N LYS A 45 -8.30 -4.23 -5.89
CA LYS A 45 -8.15 -5.58 -5.31
C LYS A 45 -7.56 -5.62 -3.91
N SER A 46 -6.67 -4.69 -3.54
CA SER A 46 -6.01 -4.71 -2.23
C SER A 46 -7.04 -4.61 -1.10
N ASP A 47 -6.87 -5.41 -0.04
CA ASP A 47 -7.75 -5.32 1.13
C ASP A 47 -7.40 -4.10 2.00
N ALA A 48 -8.25 -3.80 2.98
CA ALA A 48 -7.97 -2.75 3.96
C ALA A 48 -6.81 -3.15 4.88
N SER A 49 -6.75 -4.40 5.34
CA SER A 49 -5.78 -4.85 6.34
C SER A 49 -5.20 -6.25 6.14
N GLN A 50 -5.70 -7.01 5.17
CA GLN A 50 -5.25 -8.38 4.92
C GLN A 50 -4.37 -8.50 3.67
N PHE A 51 -3.31 -9.31 3.77
CA PHE A 51 -2.61 -9.78 2.59
C PHE A 51 -3.47 -10.80 1.86
N LEU A 52 -3.66 -10.62 0.55
CA LEU A 52 -4.42 -11.55 -0.28
C LEU A 52 -3.48 -12.38 -1.17
N MET A 53 -3.81 -13.65 -1.38
CA MET A 53 -3.10 -14.50 -2.34
C MET A 53 -3.69 -14.32 -3.74
N VAL A 54 -2.87 -13.88 -4.70
CA VAL A 54 -3.26 -13.71 -6.11
C VAL A 54 -2.17 -14.34 -6.98
N ASP A 55 -2.52 -15.39 -7.73
CA ASP A 55 -1.62 -16.09 -8.65
C ASP A 55 -0.26 -16.50 -8.03
N GLY A 56 -0.30 -17.01 -6.79
CA GLY A 56 0.89 -17.43 -6.04
C GLY A 56 1.74 -16.28 -5.49
N LYS A 57 1.23 -15.04 -5.53
CA LYS A 57 1.88 -13.84 -5.01
C LYS A 57 1.03 -13.20 -3.91
N LEU A 58 1.67 -12.41 -3.05
CA LEU A 58 0.98 -11.67 -2.00
C LEU A 58 0.63 -10.27 -2.48
N LEU A 59 -0.66 -9.94 -2.47
CA LEU A 59 -1.17 -8.59 -2.67
C LEU A 59 -1.25 -7.87 -1.31
N PRO A 60 -0.46 -6.81 -1.10
CA PRO A 60 -0.46 -6.06 0.15
C PRO A 60 -1.75 -5.25 0.37
N PRO A 61 -2.18 -5.05 1.62
CA PRO A 61 -3.30 -4.20 1.98
C PRO A 61 -2.93 -2.71 2.01
N PHE A 62 -3.93 -1.83 2.06
CA PHE A 62 -3.73 -0.38 2.13
C PHE A 62 -3.10 0.09 3.44
N ASN A 63 -3.40 -0.54 4.58
CA ASN A 63 -2.86 -0.11 5.88
C ASN A 63 -1.34 -0.35 6.05
N CYS A 64 -0.68 -1.01 5.10
CA CYS A 64 0.78 -1.08 5.04
C CYS A 64 1.42 0.21 4.48
N ILE A 65 0.64 1.12 3.89
CA ILE A 65 1.15 2.40 3.39
C ILE A 65 1.39 3.34 4.57
N PRO A 66 2.59 3.93 4.70
CA PRO A 66 2.87 4.89 5.76
C PRO A 66 1.84 6.03 5.78
N ALA A 67 1.38 6.39 6.98
CA ALA A 67 0.34 7.40 7.23
C ALA A 67 -1.07 7.07 6.70
N LEU A 68 -1.29 5.91 6.07
CA LEU A 68 -2.63 5.40 5.71
C LEU A 68 -3.10 4.41 6.79
N GLY A 69 -3.83 4.93 7.80
CA GLY A 69 -4.33 4.10 8.89
C GLY A 69 -5.54 3.22 8.51
N ASP A 70 -5.89 2.26 9.39
CA ASP A 70 -6.98 1.30 9.17
C ASP A 70 -8.33 1.94 8.83
N ALA A 71 -8.62 3.12 9.39
CA ALA A 71 -9.87 3.83 9.10
C ALA A 71 -9.94 4.24 7.62
N VAL A 72 -8.90 4.90 7.11
CA VAL A 72 -8.83 5.34 5.71
C VAL A 72 -8.80 4.13 4.77
N ALA A 73 -8.06 3.08 5.14
CA ALA A 73 -8.02 1.83 4.37
C ALA A 73 -9.41 1.22 4.19
N LYS A 74 -10.21 1.18 5.26
CA LYS A 74 -11.60 0.71 5.21
C LYS A 74 -12.49 1.60 4.36
N GLU A 75 -12.37 2.92 4.47
CA GLU A 75 -13.16 3.86 3.66
C GLU A 75 -12.87 3.69 2.16
N ILE A 76 -11.61 3.47 1.76
CA ILE A 76 -11.26 3.18 0.37
C ILE A 76 -11.96 1.90 -0.12
N VAL A 77 -11.88 0.82 0.66
CA VAL A 77 -12.47 -0.48 0.31
C VAL A 77 -14.01 -0.41 0.29
N LEU A 78 -14.63 0.34 1.20
CA LEU A 78 -16.07 0.56 1.21
C LEU A 78 -16.51 1.39 0.02
N ALA A 79 -15.86 2.53 -0.22
CA ALA A 79 -16.21 3.43 -1.32
C ALA A 79 -16.13 2.73 -2.68
N ARG A 80 -15.11 1.89 -2.93
CA ARG A 80 -14.99 1.18 -4.21
C ARG A 80 -16.06 0.12 -4.46
N GLN A 81 -16.75 -0.36 -3.41
CA GLN A 81 -17.83 -1.34 -3.56
C GLN A 81 -19.06 -0.73 -4.24
N ASP A 82 -19.28 0.58 -4.08
CA ASP A 82 -20.37 1.28 -4.76
C ASP A 82 -20.11 1.36 -6.27
N HIS A 83 -18.92 1.81 -6.65
CA HIS A 83 -18.42 1.79 -8.03
C HIS A 83 -16.90 2.05 -8.06
N PRO A 84 -16.19 1.67 -9.15
CA PRO A 84 -14.78 2.02 -9.33
C PRO A 84 -14.54 3.53 -9.22
N PHE A 85 -13.36 3.90 -8.73
CA PHE A 85 -12.95 5.29 -8.70
C PHE A 85 -12.70 5.81 -10.12
N THR A 86 -13.21 6.99 -10.40
CA THR A 86 -13.18 7.60 -11.74
C THR A 86 -12.08 8.67 -11.87
N SER A 87 -11.64 9.25 -10.76
CA SER A 87 -10.58 10.27 -10.69
C SER A 87 -9.86 10.27 -9.34
N LYS A 88 -8.69 10.92 -9.27
CA LYS A 88 -7.99 11.16 -7.99
C LYS A 88 -8.81 12.04 -7.06
N GLU A 89 -9.56 13.00 -7.62
CA GLU A 89 -10.51 13.81 -6.86
C GLU A 89 -11.64 12.96 -6.25
N ASP A 90 -12.19 12.02 -7.03
CA ASP A 90 -13.20 11.07 -6.56
C ASP A 90 -12.66 10.19 -5.43
N LEU A 91 -11.46 9.62 -5.58
CA LEU A 91 -10.79 8.86 -4.51
C LEU A 91 -10.59 9.71 -3.24
N LYS A 92 -10.17 10.96 -3.39
CA LYS A 92 -9.98 11.90 -2.28
C LYS A 92 -11.30 12.15 -1.52
N LYS A 93 -12.40 12.34 -2.25
CA LYS A 93 -13.73 12.62 -1.71
C LYS A 93 -14.38 11.39 -1.08
N ARG A 94 -14.50 10.29 -1.84
CA ARG A 94 -15.19 9.07 -1.42
C ARG A 94 -14.35 8.19 -0.51
N GLY A 95 -13.06 8.05 -0.78
CA GLY A 95 -12.13 7.30 0.08
C GLY A 95 -11.63 8.07 1.30
N LYS A 96 -12.03 9.34 1.47
CA LYS A 96 -11.58 10.24 2.55
C LYS A 96 -10.05 10.29 2.71
N VAL A 97 -9.37 10.28 1.57
CA VAL A 97 -7.90 10.22 1.49
C VAL A 97 -7.35 11.65 1.51
N SER A 98 -6.27 11.90 2.26
CA SER A 98 -5.60 13.23 2.24
C SER A 98 -4.80 13.43 0.96
N GLN A 99 -4.45 14.68 0.63
CA GLN A 99 -3.58 14.96 -0.53
C GLN A 99 -2.24 14.23 -0.43
N SER A 100 -1.62 14.21 0.75
CA SER A 100 -0.34 13.51 0.97
C SER A 100 -0.40 12.03 0.65
N ILE A 101 -1.52 11.37 0.94
CA ILE A 101 -1.71 9.95 0.62
C ILE A 101 -2.00 9.76 -0.88
N ILE A 102 -2.74 10.67 -1.52
CA ILE A 102 -2.90 10.67 -2.98
C ILE A 102 -1.52 10.75 -3.66
N ASP A 103 -0.67 11.69 -3.23
CA ASP A 103 0.69 11.86 -3.79
C ASP A 103 1.54 10.61 -3.55
N THR A 104 1.42 9.98 -2.37
CA THR A 104 2.12 8.74 -2.03
C THR A 104 1.67 7.60 -2.94
N LEU A 105 0.36 7.38 -3.10
CA LEU A 105 -0.22 6.36 -3.97
C LEU A 105 0.18 6.56 -5.44
N ASP A 106 0.22 7.81 -5.90
CA ASP A 106 0.64 8.16 -7.27
C ASP A 106 2.12 7.87 -7.49
N SER A 107 2.99 8.23 -6.52
CA SER A 107 4.43 7.94 -6.56
C SER A 107 4.74 6.43 -6.57
N MET A 108 3.87 5.64 -5.94
CA MET A 108 3.93 4.17 -5.96
C MET A 108 3.35 3.56 -7.25
N GLY A 109 2.76 4.39 -8.12
CA GLY A 109 2.13 3.96 -9.37
C GLY A 109 0.75 3.30 -9.19
N VAL A 110 0.15 3.36 -7.99
CA VAL A 110 -1.15 2.75 -7.68
C VAL A 110 -2.29 3.46 -8.42
N LEU A 111 -2.17 4.79 -8.61
CA LEU A 111 -3.17 5.61 -9.29
C LEU A 111 -2.92 5.76 -10.79
N LYS A 112 -2.05 4.92 -11.37
CA LYS A 112 -1.68 5.00 -12.78
C LYS A 112 -2.92 4.82 -13.67
N GLY A 113 -3.18 5.81 -14.52
CA GLY A 113 -4.33 5.80 -15.43
C GLY A 113 -5.59 6.44 -14.85
N LEU A 114 -5.58 6.82 -13.57
CA LEU A 114 -6.66 7.58 -12.95
C LEU A 114 -6.45 9.08 -13.23
N PRO A 115 -7.41 9.77 -13.89
CA PRO A 115 -7.30 11.20 -14.17
C PRO A 115 -7.35 12.03 -12.88
N GLU A 116 -6.82 13.26 -12.91
CA GLU A 116 -6.84 14.17 -11.76
C GLU A 116 -8.28 14.49 -11.31
N GLU A 117 -9.14 14.87 -12.26
CA GLU A 117 -10.52 15.29 -12.01
C GLU A 117 -11.51 14.46 -12.83
N GLU A 118 -12.75 14.45 -12.36
CA GLU A 118 -13.87 13.87 -13.09
C GLU A 118 -14.03 14.58 -14.44
N GLN A 119 -13.93 13.86 -15.56
CA GLN A 119 -14.33 14.44 -16.83
C GLN A 119 -15.85 14.62 -16.82
N LYS A 120 -16.30 15.84 -16.51
CA LYS A 120 -17.69 16.24 -16.71
C LYS A 120 -17.99 16.11 -18.20
N LYS A 121 -18.62 15.00 -18.58
CA LYS A 121 -19.21 14.84 -19.91
C LYS A 121 -20.38 15.82 -19.95
N ASN A 122 -20.11 17.07 -20.34
CA ASN A 122 -21.15 18.05 -20.65
C ASN A 122 -22.09 17.38 -21.67
N ARG A 123 -23.31 17.08 -21.23
CA ARG A 123 -24.44 16.76 -22.09
C ARG A 123 -25.36 17.96 -22.11
#